data_AF-A0A418T7A2-F1
#
_entry.id   AF-A0A418T7A2-F1
#
_cell.length_a   1.000
_cell.length_b   1.000
_cell.length_c   1.000
_cell.angle_alpha   90.00
_cell.angle_beta   90.00
_cell.angle_gamma   90.00
#
_symmetry.space_group_name_H-M   'P 1'
#
loop_
_entity.id
_entity.type
_entity.pdbx_description
1 polymer ?
#
loop_
_entity_poly.entity_id
_entity_poly.type
_entity_poly.pdbx_seq_one_letter_code
_entity_poly.pdbx_strand_id
1 'polypeptide(L)'
;MTNLASLRANPAQVLSSTKFVVDALSFAGQSAGPCRLFSTSREDGVIRLNWGAVQEGANPDYYFPFQPNGVGSVTVPKDAPNGTIVVTGAMNGCGLVVNETQAPDNNGQDKNFLNFHHDANCASLVGQNKVTGKTLLELTPANYMTRGVGSSRCDPKDGGGMGRSFQHHLITVKANDMWTVLNFGVIVGPGQTSPVVDTYQDGQSAFLIL
;
A
#
# COMPACT_ATOMS: atom_id res chain seq x y z
N MET A 1 -11.16 18.44 9.61
CA MET A 1 -11.36 17.30 8.71
C MET A 1 -10.46 16.17 9.17
N THR A 2 -10.92 14.92 9.14
CA THR A 2 -10.09 13.75 9.50
C THR A 2 -8.99 13.55 8.45
N ASN A 3 -7.79 13.14 8.87
CA ASN A 3 -6.64 13.01 7.97
C ASN A 3 -6.88 12.03 6.80
N LEU A 4 -7.70 11.00 7.00
CA LEU A 4 -8.13 10.09 5.93
C LEU A 4 -9.00 10.78 4.88
N ALA A 5 -9.92 11.68 5.27
CA ALA A 5 -10.73 12.42 4.30
C ALA A 5 -9.85 13.32 3.42
N SER A 6 -8.83 13.95 4.01
CA SER A 6 -7.84 14.73 3.26
C SER A 6 -7.05 13.85 2.28
N LEU A 7 -6.67 12.63 2.67
CA LEU A 7 -5.96 11.69 1.80
C LEU A 7 -6.80 11.33 0.57
N ARG A 8 -8.10 11.11 0.75
CA ARG A 8 -9.05 10.81 -0.34
C ARG A 8 -9.24 11.99 -1.29
N ALA A 9 -9.36 13.20 -0.74
CA ALA A 9 -9.65 14.39 -1.52
C ALA A 9 -8.42 14.95 -2.26
N ASN A 10 -7.25 14.97 -1.61
CA ASN A 10 -6.04 15.64 -2.11
C ASN A 10 -4.77 14.82 -1.76
N PRO A 11 -4.59 13.62 -2.34
CA PRO A 11 -3.50 12.71 -1.98
C PRO A 11 -2.10 13.34 -2.13
N ALA A 12 -1.89 14.15 -3.17
CA ALA A 12 -0.62 14.84 -3.40
C ALA A 12 -0.27 15.87 -2.31
N GLN A 13 -1.27 16.58 -1.76
CA GLN A 13 -1.05 17.56 -0.68
C GLN A 13 -0.79 16.86 0.66
N VAL A 14 -1.37 15.68 0.86
CA VAL A 14 -1.25 14.93 2.11
C VAL A 14 0.14 14.30 2.26
N LEU A 15 0.76 13.87 1.15
CA LEU A 15 2.13 13.36 1.14
C LEU A 15 3.09 14.26 1.95
N SER A 16 3.02 15.58 1.70
CA SER A 16 3.96 16.56 2.26
C SER A 16 3.77 16.83 3.76
N SER A 17 2.60 16.52 4.32
CA SER A 17 2.19 17.00 5.64
C SER A 17 1.84 15.89 6.64
N THR A 18 1.42 14.71 6.16
CA THR A 18 0.94 13.62 7.03
C THR A 18 1.57 12.30 6.61
N LYS A 19 1.66 11.35 7.54
CA LYS A 19 2.17 10.00 7.28
C LYS A 19 1.10 8.96 7.62
N PHE A 20 0.97 7.98 6.73
CA PHE A 20 0.00 6.91 6.86
C PHE A 20 0.72 5.57 6.92
N VAL A 21 0.24 4.70 7.81
CA VAL A 21 0.68 3.32 7.90
C VAL A 21 -0.54 2.42 7.87
N VAL A 22 -0.40 1.22 7.33
CA VAL A 22 -1.44 0.20 7.35
C VAL A 22 -1.22 -0.66 8.58
N ASP A 23 -2.23 -0.76 9.45
CA ASP A 23 -2.09 -1.48 10.72
C ASP A 23 -2.16 -3.00 10.51
N ALA A 24 -1.00 -3.66 10.48
CA ALA A 24 -0.91 -5.10 10.24
C ALA A 24 -1.77 -5.95 11.20
N LEU A 25 -1.97 -5.52 12.45
CA LEU A 25 -2.81 -6.27 13.39
C LEU A 25 -4.29 -6.18 13.03
N SER A 26 -4.75 -5.00 12.62
CA SER A 26 -6.15 -4.82 12.21
C SER A 26 -6.50 -5.63 10.97
N PHE A 27 -5.53 -5.91 10.10
CA PHE A 27 -5.70 -6.70 8.87
C PHE A 27 -5.30 -8.18 9.05
N ALA A 28 -4.88 -8.60 10.24
CA ALA A 28 -4.47 -9.98 10.48
C ALA A 28 -5.62 -10.96 10.18
N GLY A 29 -5.33 -11.99 9.39
CA GLY A 29 -6.31 -13.01 8.98
C GLY A 29 -7.36 -12.54 7.97
N GLN A 30 -7.31 -11.28 7.51
CA GLN A 30 -8.26 -10.77 6.52
C GLN A 30 -7.89 -11.26 5.12
N SER A 31 -8.91 -11.70 4.37
CA SER A 31 -8.76 -12.04 2.95
C SER A 31 -8.62 -10.78 2.10
N ALA A 32 -8.08 -10.94 0.89
CA ALA A 32 -8.09 -9.87 -0.10
C ALA A 32 -9.52 -9.50 -0.50
N GLY A 33 -9.74 -8.23 -0.82
CA GLY A 33 -11.02 -7.78 -1.36
C GLY A 33 -11.50 -6.43 -0.81
N PRO A 34 -12.79 -6.13 -1.01
CA PRO A 34 -13.43 -4.92 -0.51
C PRO A 34 -13.34 -4.82 1.03
N CYS A 35 -13.03 -3.62 1.51
CA CYS A 35 -12.98 -3.29 2.93
C CYS A 35 -13.40 -1.83 3.16
N ARG A 36 -13.59 -1.45 4.41
CA ARG A 36 -13.74 -0.05 4.83
C ARG A 36 -12.49 0.37 5.58
N LEU A 37 -11.77 1.37 5.08
CA LEU A 37 -10.69 1.97 5.85
C LEU A 37 -11.23 3.02 6.82
N PHE A 38 -10.76 2.95 8.05
CA PHE A 38 -10.90 4.05 9.00
C PHE A 38 -9.55 4.37 9.64
N SER A 39 -9.38 5.62 10.06
CA SER A 39 -8.12 6.10 10.59
C SER A 39 -8.16 6.31 12.10
N THR A 40 -7.09 5.91 12.78
CA THR A 40 -6.82 6.31 14.17
C THR A 40 -5.53 7.12 14.20
N SER A 41 -5.58 8.29 14.82
CA SER A 41 -4.38 9.10 15.08
C SER A 41 -3.59 8.53 16.25
N ARG A 42 -2.30 8.86 16.30
CA ARG A 42 -1.42 8.55 17.42
C ARG A 42 -0.73 9.80 17.93
N GLU A 43 -0.21 9.71 19.15
CA GLU A 43 0.58 10.78 19.78
C GLU A 43 1.85 11.12 18.99
N ASP A 44 2.36 10.18 18.18
CA ASP A 44 3.54 10.34 17.32
C ASP A 44 3.26 11.06 15.98
N GLY A 45 2.02 11.50 15.74
CA GLY A 45 1.63 12.20 14.51
C GLY A 45 1.44 11.31 13.28
N VAL A 46 1.53 9.98 13.42
CA VAL A 46 1.26 9.03 12.35
C VAL A 46 -0.19 8.55 12.38
N ILE A 47 -0.78 8.42 11.19
CA ILE A 47 -2.16 7.98 11.02
C ILE A 47 -2.18 6.51 10.62
N ARG A 48 -2.83 5.68 11.45
CA ARG A 48 -3.02 4.26 11.15
C ARG A 48 -4.30 4.06 10.36
N LEU A 49 -4.19 3.37 9.24
CA LEU A 49 -5.31 2.83 8.49
C LEU A 49 -5.64 1.45 9.03
N ASN A 50 -6.88 1.28 9.45
CA ASN A 50 -7.41 0.05 10.01
C ASN A 50 -8.48 -0.54 9.09
N TRP A 51 -8.69 -1.84 9.23
CA TRP A 51 -9.69 -2.60 8.51
C TRP A 51 -11.05 -2.53 9.21
N GLY A 52 -12.12 -2.41 8.43
CA GLY A 52 -13.48 -2.69 8.85
C GLY A 52 -14.29 -3.32 7.73
N ALA A 53 -15.43 -3.92 8.07
CA ALA A 53 -16.39 -4.38 7.08
C ALA A 53 -16.96 -3.20 6.26
N VAL A 54 -17.19 -3.44 4.97
CA VAL A 54 -17.88 -2.51 4.07
C VAL A 54 -19.30 -2.30 4.60
N GLN A 55 -19.70 -1.04 4.76
CA GLN A 55 -21.08 -0.71 5.11
C GLN A 55 -21.96 -0.81 3.88
N GLU A 56 -23.19 -1.29 4.06
CA GLU A 56 -24.16 -1.36 2.97
C GLU A 56 -24.35 0.01 2.31
N GLY A 57 -24.30 0.05 0.97
CA GLY A 57 -24.41 1.28 0.19
C GLY A 57 -23.18 2.19 0.20
N ALA A 58 -22.10 1.85 0.91
CA ALA A 58 -20.86 2.61 0.88
C ALA A 58 -19.91 2.14 -0.23
N ASN A 59 -19.15 3.07 -0.81
CA ASN A 59 -18.07 2.73 -1.72
C ASN A 59 -16.93 2.07 -0.94
N PRO A 60 -16.46 0.87 -1.34
CA PRO A 60 -15.40 0.19 -0.63
C PRO A 60 -14.02 0.78 -0.96
N ASP A 61 -13.10 0.58 -0.02
CA ASP A 61 -11.66 0.50 -0.28
C ASP A 61 -11.27 -0.96 -0.53
N TYR A 62 -10.01 -1.21 -0.84
CA TYR A 62 -9.55 -2.57 -1.13
C TYR A 62 -8.27 -2.90 -0.37
N TYR A 63 -8.18 -4.14 0.08
CA TYR A 63 -7.00 -4.69 0.71
C TYR A 63 -6.50 -5.91 -0.06
N PHE A 64 -5.19 -6.07 -0.14
CA PHE A 64 -4.52 -7.28 -0.59
C PHE A 64 -3.42 -7.66 0.40
N PRO A 65 -3.38 -8.91 0.89
CA PRO A 65 -2.45 -9.30 1.93
C PRO A 65 -1.04 -9.50 1.40
N PHE A 66 -0.05 -9.35 2.27
CA PHE A 66 1.25 -9.96 2.05
C PHE A 66 1.12 -11.48 2.14
N GLN A 67 1.67 -12.20 1.17
CA GLN A 67 1.73 -13.67 1.17
C GLN A 67 3.20 -14.11 1.27
N PRO A 68 3.64 -14.73 2.37
CA PRO A 68 5.01 -15.21 2.50
C PRO A 68 5.39 -16.13 1.34
N ASN A 69 6.51 -15.83 0.67
CA ASN A 69 7.00 -16.57 -0.51
C ASN A 69 6.03 -16.63 -1.70
N GLY A 70 5.04 -15.74 -1.75
CA GLY A 70 4.02 -15.75 -2.78
C GLY A 70 3.63 -14.34 -3.21
N VAL A 71 2.45 -14.28 -3.81
CA VAL A 71 1.82 -13.06 -4.29
C VAL A 71 0.45 -12.98 -3.65
N GLY A 72 0.19 -11.91 -2.91
CA GLY A 72 -1.18 -11.55 -2.56
C GLY A 72 -1.70 -10.51 -3.53
N SER A 73 -2.97 -10.60 -3.89
CA SER A 73 -3.54 -9.73 -4.90
C SER A 73 -4.99 -9.34 -4.63
N VAL A 74 -5.42 -8.25 -5.25
CA VAL A 74 -6.82 -7.82 -5.27
C VAL A 74 -7.18 -7.25 -6.63
N THR A 75 -8.38 -7.53 -7.08
CA THR A 75 -8.98 -6.95 -8.28
C THR A 75 -9.90 -5.81 -7.89
N VAL A 76 -9.75 -4.68 -8.58
CA VAL A 76 -10.44 -3.41 -8.29
C VAL A 76 -11.02 -2.87 -9.59
N PRO A 77 -12.28 -2.41 -9.63
CA PRO A 77 -12.82 -1.74 -10.81
C PRO A 77 -11.97 -0.52 -11.20
N LYS A 78 -11.58 -0.41 -12.47
CA LYS A 78 -10.78 0.75 -12.93
C LYS A 78 -11.56 2.06 -12.81
N ASP A 79 -12.88 1.99 -12.95
CA ASP A 79 -13.86 3.06 -12.78
C ASP A 79 -14.30 3.27 -11.32
N ALA A 80 -13.55 2.74 -10.34
CA ALA A 80 -13.86 3.00 -8.93
C ALA A 80 -13.94 4.53 -8.66
N PRO A 81 -14.83 4.96 -7.75
CA PRO A 81 -15.03 6.38 -7.45
C PRO A 81 -13.75 7.08 -6.97
N ASN A 82 -13.67 8.39 -7.24
CA ASN A 82 -12.60 9.21 -6.66
C ASN A 82 -12.62 9.13 -5.13
N GLY A 83 -11.43 9.03 -4.54
CA GLY A 83 -11.22 8.80 -3.13
C GLY A 83 -11.15 7.32 -2.73
N THR A 84 -11.39 6.35 -3.62
CA THR A 84 -11.13 4.93 -3.32
C THR A 84 -9.63 4.70 -3.05
N ILE A 85 -9.34 3.90 -2.03
CA ILE A 85 -7.98 3.55 -1.64
C ILE A 85 -7.76 2.05 -1.77
N VAL A 86 -6.58 1.65 -2.25
CA VAL A 86 -6.11 0.27 -2.31
C VAL A 86 -4.83 0.16 -1.48
N VAL A 87 -4.82 -0.73 -0.48
CA VAL A 87 -3.73 -0.85 0.49
C VAL A 87 -3.23 -2.29 0.66
N THR A 88 -1.97 -2.41 1.08
CA THR A 88 -1.37 -3.64 1.56
C THR A 88 -0.51 -3.37 2.79
N GLY A 89 0.00 -4.42 3.43
CA GLY A 89 0.95 -4.29 4.52
C GLY A 89 2.26 -3.58 4.11
N ALA A 90 3.15 -3.36 5.07
CA ALA A 90 4.45 -2.76 4.79
C ALA A 90 5.23 -3.55 3.72
N MET A 91 5.98 -2.83 2.86
CA MET A 91 6.73 -3.36 1.73
C MET A 91 8.22 -3.11 1.93
N ASN A 92 8.97 -4.14 2.35
CA ASN A 92 10.38 -4.02 2.67
C ASN A 92 11.19 -5.02 1.85
N GLY A 93 11.54 -4.64 0.62
CA GLY A 93 12.17 -5.56 -0.33
C GLY A 93 11.16 -6.32 -1.20
N CYS A 94 9.88 -5.92 -1.15
CA CYS A 94 8.78 -6.49 -1.92
C CYS A 94 8.50 -5.69 -3.20
N GLY A 95 7.80 -6.30 -4.15
CA GLY A 95 7.43 -5.69 -5.43
C GLY A 95 5.94 -5.36 -5.46
N LEU A 96 5.58 -4.22 -6.07
CA LEU A 96 4.19 -3.88 -6.39
C LEU A 96 4.02 -3.94 -7.91
N VAL A 97 3.16 -4.82 -8.39
CA VAL A 97 2.77 -4.87 -9.80
C VAL A 97 1.29 -4.52 -9.92
N VAL A 98 0.96 -3.67 -10.89
CA VAL A 98 -0.42 -3.38 -11.24
C VAL A 98 -0.64 -3.64 -12.73
N ASN A 99 -1.60 -4.49 -13.06
CA ASN A 99 -1.99 -4.78 -14.44
C ASN A 99 -3.48 -4.56 -14.67
N GLU A 100 -3.82 -4.20 -15.88
CA GLU A 100 -5.19 -4.04 -16.35
C GLU A 100 -5.66 -5.29 -17.09
N THR A 101 -6.85 -5.76 -16.73
CA THR A 101 -7.55 -6.86 -17.39
C THR A 101 -8.96 -6.44 -17.73
N GLN A 102 -9.53 -7.04 -18.78
CA GLN A 102 -10.95 -6.92 -19.09
C GLN A 102 -11.66 -8.20 -18.68
N ALA A 103 -12.80 -8.07 -18.00
CA ALA A 103 -13.66 -9.18 -17.62
C ALA A 103 -15.12 -8.70 -17.56
N PRO A 104 -16.11 -9.59 -17.68
CA PRO A 104 -17.50 -9.21 -17.46
C PRO A 104 -17.74 -8.87 -15.97
N ASP A 105 -18.49 -7.79 -15.73
CA ASP A 105 -19.01 -7.47 -14.40
C ASP A 105 -20.20 -8.37 -14.01
N ASN A 106 -20.80 -8.13 -12.85
CA ASN A 106 -21.95 -8.92 -12.36
C ASN A 106 -23.20 -8.82 -13.26
N ASN A 107 -23.24 -7.88 -14.22
CA ASN A 107 -24.30 -7.72 -15.20
C ASN A 107 -23.90 -8.24 -16.59
N GLY A 108 -22.74 -8.91 -16.70
CA GLY A 108 -22.23 -9.45 -17.95
C GLY A 108 -21.69 -8.39 -18.91
N GLN A 109 -21.45 -7.16 -18.45
CA GLN A 109 -20.84 -6.11 -19.25
C GLN A 109 -19.33 -6.14 -19.09
N ASP A 110 -18.58 -6.15 -20.20
CA ASP A 110 -17.12 -6.12 -20.14
C ASP A 110 -16.64 -4.81 -19.52
N LYS A 111 -15.91 -4.93 -18.41
CA LYS A 111 -15.29 -3.82 -17.69
C LYS A 111 -13.79 -4.01 -17.54
N ASN A 112 -13.10 -2.89 -17.42
CA ASN A 112 -11.68 -2.87 -17.09
C ASN A 112 -11.49 -2.92 -15.58
N PHE A 113 -10.59 -3.80 -15.14
CA PHE A 113 -10.19 -3.97 -13.76
C PHE A 113 -8.69 -3.78 -13.62
N LEU A 114 -8.29 -3.21 -12.50
CA LEU A 114 -6.90 -3.17 -12.05
C LEU A 114 -6.67 -4.32 -11.08
N ASN A 115 -5.60 -5.08 -11.31
CA ASN A 115 -5.15 -6.13 -10.40
C ASN A 115 -3.87 -5.65 -9.74
N PHE A 116 -3.93 -5.48 -8.42
CA PHE A 116 -2.80 -5.10 -7.60
C PHE A 116 -2.16 -6.34 -7.02
N HIS A 117 -0.83 -6.42 -7.05
CA HIS A 117 -0.07 -7.58 -6.56
C HIS A 117 1.04 -7.15 -5.62
N HIS A 118 1.04 -7.73 -4.42
CA HIS A 118 2.15 -7.67 -3.47
C HIS A 118 3.03 -8.90 -3.68
N ASP A 119 4.13 -8.74 -4.42
CA ASP A 119 5.12 -9.79 -4.64
C ASP A 119 6.15 -9.79 -3.52
N ALA A 120 6.17 -10.83 -2.69
CA ALA A 120 7.03 -10.90 -1.51
C ALA A 120 8.53 -10.85 -1.82
N ASN A 121 8.96 -11.22 -3.02
CA ASN A 121 10.38 -11.41 -3.36
C ASN A 121 10.85 -10.64 -4.59
N CYS A 122 9.97 -9.85 -5.24
CA CYS A 122 10.27 -9.14 -6.49
C CYS A 122 10.81 -10.05 -7.62
N ALA A 123 10.42 -11.31 -7.64
CA ALA A 123 10.90 -12.30 -8.62
C ALA A 123 9.76 -13.18 -9.13
N SER A 124 8.70 -13.33 -8.33
CA SER A 124 7.51 -14.09 -8.68
C SER A 124 6.81 -13.49 -9.90
N LEU A 125 6.77 -12.17 -10.02
CA LEU A 125 6.06 -11.46 -11.09
C LEU A 125 6.95 -10.68 -12.07
N VAL A 126 8.28 -10.73 -11.91
CA VAL A 126 9.19 -10.02 -12.84
C VAL A 126 9.20 -10.70 -14.21
N GLY A 127 8.98 -9.88 -15.24
CA GLY A 127 9.00 -10.26 -16.65
C GLY A 127 7.62 -10.20 -17.32
N GLN A 128 7.59 -9.68 -18.55
CA GLN A 128 6.42 -9.76 -19.43
C GLN A 128 6.00 -11.25 -19.54
N ASN A 129 4.72 -11.56 -19.35
CA ASN A 129 4.08 -12.90 -19.36
C ASN A 129 3.82 -13.60 -18.00
N LYS A 130 4.22 -13.03 -16.85
CA LYS A 130 3.86 -13.63 -15.54
C LYS A 130 2.54 -13.11 -14.94
N VAL A 131 2.02 -12.01 -15.47
CA VAL A 131 0.70 -11.45 -15.11
C VAL A 131 -0.19 -11.39 -16.35
N THR A 132 -1.46 -11.72 -16.18
CA THR A 132 -2.46 -11.63 -17.27
C THR A 132 -2.83 -10.17 -17.51
N GLY A 133 -2.88 -9.74 -18.77
CA GLY A 133 -3.26 -8.37 -19.14
C GLY A 133 -2.09 -7.40 -19.27
N LYS A 134 -2.39 -6.11 -19.39
CA LYS A 134 -1.39 -5.06 -19.63
C LYS A 134 -0.81 -4.57 -18.30
N THR A 135 0.49 -4.76 -18.07
CA THR A 135 1.18 -4.13 -16.93
C THR A 135 1.15 -2.61 -17.09
N LEU A 136 0.61 -1.91 -16.08
CA LEU A 136 0.55 -0.45 -16.03
C LEU A 136 1.62 0.14 -15.11
N LEU A 137 1.99 -0.59 -14.06
CA LEU A 137 3.00 -0.18 -13.10
C LEU A 137 3.74 -1.39 -12.56
N GLU A 138 5.06 -1.26 -12.43
CA GLU A 138 5.93 -2.20 -11.72
C GLU A 138 6.88 -1.40 -10.85
N LEU A 139 6.77 -1.57 -9.53
CA LEU A 139 7.67 -0.98 -8.55
C LEU A 139 8.45 -2.08 -7.86
N THR A 140 9.76 -1.97 -7.96
CA THR A 140 10.75 -2.75 -7.22
C THR A 140 11.29 -1.92 -6.05
N PRO A 141 12.02 -2.53 -5.10
CA PRO A 141 12.70 -1.82 -4.02
C PRO A 141 13.55 -0.65 -4.51
N ALA A 142 14.19 -0.78 -5.67
CA ALA A 142 14.99 0.30 -6.27
C ALA A 142 14.17 1.55 -6.62
N ASN A 143 12.86 1.42 -6.83
CA ASN A 143 11.98 2.54 -7.16
C ASN A 143 11.57 3.35 -5.91
N TYR A 144 11.32 2.69 -4.78
CA TYR A 144 10.71 3.32 -3.61
C TYR A 144 11.63 3.41 -2.37
N MET A 145 12.83 2.81 -2.41
CA MET A 145 13.85 2.93 -1.38
C MET A 145 14.94 3.90 -1.86
N THR A 146 14.77 5.19 -1.63
CA THR A 146 15.61 6.24 -2.26
C THR A 146 16.98 6.46 -1.61
N ARG A 147 17.37 5.73 -0.55
CA ARG A 147 18.70 5.90 0.09
C ARG A 147 19.37 4.65 0.66
N GLY A 148 19.39 3.53 -0.06
CA GLY A 148 20.15 2.34 0.39
C GLY A 148 19.70 1.77 1.74
N VAL A 149 18.55 2.23 2.26
CA VAL A 149 17.81 1.66 3.40
C VAL A 149 17.01 0.45 2.93
N GLY A 150 17.49 -0.21 1.87
CA GLY A 150 16.92 -1.42 1.35
C GLY A 150 17.31 -2.58 2.22
N SER A 151 16.33 -3.11 2.97
CA SER A 151 16.46 -4.37 3.72
C SER A 151 17.70 -4.46 4.60
N SER A 152 18.19 -3.33 5.10
CA SER A 152 19.32 -3.38 5.98
C SER A 152 18.82 -3.42 7.41
N ARG A 153 19.24 -4.47 8.10
CA ARG A 153 19.71 -4.36 9.47
C ARG A 153 20.85 -3.30 9.61
N CYS A 154 20.75 -2.13 8.97
CA CYS A 154 21.74 -1.06 9.04
C CYS A 154 21.55 -0.38 10.40
N ASP A 155 22.35 -0.64 11.42
CA ASP A 155 23.78 -0.89 11.41
C ASP A 155 24.17 -2.14 12.24
N PRO A 156 24.97 -3.10 11.73
CA PRO A 156 25.58 -4.14 12.58
C PRO A 156 26.50 -3.57 13.66
N LYS A 157 26.91 -2.30 13.56
CA LYS A 157 27.66 -1.58 14.60
C LYS A 157 26.77 -0.98 15.70
N ASP A 158 25.44 -1.01 15.55
CA ASP A 158 24.50 -0.67 16.63
C ASP A 158 24.33 -1.81 17.65
N GLY A 159 25.16 -2.85 17.57
CA GLY A 159 25.46 -3.75 18.68
C GLY A 159 24.26 -4.52 19.21
N GLY A 160 24.01 -5.72 18.67
CA GLY A 160 23.43 -6.83 19.45
C GLY A 160 22.14 -6.59 20.23
N GLY A 161 21.31 -5.62 19.85
CA GLY A 161 20.01 -5.35 20.45
C GLY A 161 18.94 -5.39 19.39
N MET A 162 17.72 -5.79 19.75
CA MET A 162 16.56 -5.71 18.87
C MET A 162 16.43 -4.25 18.37
N GLY A 163 16.90 -3.96 17.16
CA GLY A 163 17.01 -2.61 16.62
C GLY A 163 15.79 -2.23 15.79
N ARG A 164 15.50 -0.93 15.70
CA ARG A 164 14.37 -0.38 14.95
C ARG A 164 14.38 -0.84 13.48
N SER A 165 13.22 -1.04 12.86
CA SER A 165 13.06 -1.43 11.46
C SER A 165 12.40 -0.32 10.64
N PHE A 166 12.95 -0.01 9.46
CA PHE A 166 12.30 0.91 8.52
C PHE A 166 11.20 0.18 7.76
N GLN A 167 10.05 0.81 7.58
CA GLN A 167 8.89 0.28 6.87
C GLN A 167 8.42 1.26 5.80
N HIS A 168 8.24 0.77 4.58
CA HIS A 168 7.54 1.52 3.53
C HIS A 168 6.09 1.07 3.41
N HIS A 169 5.17 2.02 3.31
CA HIS A 169 3.77 1.76 3.02
C HIS A 169 3.42 2.38 1.68
N LEU A 170 3.17 1.52 0.69
CA LEU A 170 2.65 1.93 -0.61
C LEU A 170 1.13 1.94 -0.55
N ILE A 171 0.55 3.13 -0.67
CA ILE A 171 -0.90 3.36 -0.58
C ILE A 171 -1.37 3.95 -1.90
N THR A 172 -2.27 3.26 -2.59
CA THR A 172 -2.81 3.74 -3.87
C THR A 172 -4.13 4.48 -3.64
N VAL A 173 -4.28 5.66 -4.22
CA VAL A 173 -5.51 6.46 -4.15
C VAL A 173 -5.99 6.82 -5.56
N LYS A 174 -7.30 6.68 -5.80
CA LYS A 174 -7.97 7.16 -7.02
C LYS A 174 -8.30 8.64 -6.88
N ALA A 175 -7.81 9.48 -7.79
CA ALA A 175 -8.17 10.91 -7.86
C ALA A 175 -8.12 11.41 -9.31
N ASN A 176 -9.11 12.21 -9.72
CA ASN A 176 -9.14 12.87 -11.04
C ASN A 176 -8.84 11.91 -12.21
N ASP A 177 -9.54 10.77 -12.27
CA ASP A 177 -9.35 9.76 -13.32
C ASP A 177 -7.99 9.06 -13.39
N MET A 178 -7.15 9.25 -12.37
CA MET A 178 -5.85 8.59 -12.24
C MET A 178 -5.74 7.85 -10.92
N TRP A 179 -5.00 6.75 -10.93
CA TRP A 179 -4.57 6.07 -9.72
C TRP A 179 -3.13 6.49 -9.39
N THR A 180 -2.91 6.94 -8.15
CA THR A 180 -1.59 7.39 -7.69
C THR A 180 -1.14 6.51 -6.52
N VAL A 181 0.04 5.91 -6.64
CA VAL A 181 0.71 5.19 -5.55
C VAL A 181 1.56 6.17 -4.76
N LEU A 182 1.30 6.26 -3.46
CA LEU A 182 2.00 7.10 -2.51
C LEU A 182 2.92 6.23 -1.65
N ASN A 183 4.18 6.63 -1.47
CA ASN A 183 5.13 5.95 -0.59
C ASN A 183 5.31 6.69 0.74
N PHE A 184 5.02 6.03 1.85
CA PHE A 184 5.25 6.54 3.20
C PHE A 184 6.30 5.70 3.93
N GLY A 185 7.44 6.29 4.27
CA GLY A 185 8.46 5.68 5.11
C GLY A 185 8.26 5.98 6.60
N VAL A 186 8.39 4.97 7.47
CA VAL A 186 8.35 5.11 8.93
C VAL A 186 9.37 4.18 9.60
N ILE A 187 9.84 4.52 10.80
CA ILE A 187 10.66 3.63 11.64
C ILE A 187 9.78 2.94 12.69
N VAL A 188 10.04 1.67 12.98
CA VAL A 188 9.28 0.83 13.93
C VAL A 188 10.23 0.24 14.96
N GLY A 189 9.99 0.47 16.25
CA GLY A 189 10.80 -0.06 17.35
C GLY A 189 10.71 -1.57 17.59
N PRO A 190 11.68 -2.16 18.32
CA PRO A 190 11.73 -3.59 18.63
C PRO A 190 10.63 -4.07 19.59
N GLY A 191 10.15 -5.30 19.39
CA GLY A 191 9.13 -5.92 20.26
C GLY A 191 7.76 -5.24 20.23
N GLN A 192 7.61 -4.20 19.41
CA GLN A 192 6.38 -3.46 19.29
C GLN A 192 5.64 -3.94 18.03
N THR A 193 4.46 -4.52 18.24
CA THR A 193 3.47 -4.72 17.18
C THR A 193 2.88 -3.39 16.67
N SER A 194 3.31 -2.27 17.26
CA SER A 194 2.88 -0.91 16.97
C SER A 194 4.07 0.05 16.99
N PRO A 195 4.54 0.59 15.85
CA PRO A 195 5.68 1.52 15.75
C PRO A 195 5.86 2.52 16.90
N VAL A 196 7.07 2.69 17.43
CA VAL A 196 7.50 4.01 17.89
C VAL A 196 8.21 4.63 16.70
N VAL A 197 7.53 5.61 16.09
CA VAL A 197 8.00 6.26 14.88
C VAL A 197 9.04 7.29 15.22
N ASP A 198 10.31 6.96 15.02
CA ASP A 198 11.31 7.99 14.76
C ASP A 198 11.14 8.39 13.29
N THR A 199 10.81 9.65 13.02
CA THR A 199 10.36 10.06 11.69
C THR A 199 11.54 10.16 10.74
N TYR A 200 11.76 9.14 9.91
CA TYR A 200 12.65 9.22 8.76
C TYR A 200 11.84 9.39 7.48
N GLN A 201 12.08 10.50 6.78
CA GLN A 201 11.53 10.73 5.45
C GLN A 201 12.54 10.19 4.43
N ASP A 202 12.31 8.98 3.93
CA ASP A 202 12.84 8.66 2.60
C ASP A 202 11.94 9.38 1.60
N GLY A 203 12.52 9.93 0.53
CA GLY A 203 11.87 10.87 -0.40
C GLY A 203 10.43 10.47 -0.71
N GLN A 204 9.49 11.39 -0.53
CA GLN A 204 8.09 11.15 -0.88
C GLN A 204 8.03 10.98 -2.40
N SER A 205 7.66 9.78 -2.83
CA SER A 205 7.51 9.44 -4.24
C SER A 205 6.04 9.16 -4.53
N ALA A 206 5.54 9.75 -5.61
CA ALA A 206 4.24 9.47 -6.20
C ALA A 206 4.45 8.79 -7.56
N PHE A 207 3.78 7.67 -7.78
CA PHE A 207 3.83 6.93 -9.05
C PHE A 207 2.44 6.90 -9.67
N LEU A 208 2.36 7.15 -10.98
CA LEU A 208 1.09 7.20 -11.71
C LEU A 208 0.81 5.86 -12.38
N ILE A 209 -0.45 5.45 -12.33
CA ILE A 209 -1.00 4.32 -13.09
C ILE A 209 -1.97 4.92 -14.12
N LEU A 210 -1.64 4.77 -15.41
CA LEU A 210 -2.36 5.32 -16.57
C LEU A 210 -3.22 4.25 -17.25
#